data_AF-A0A1U7IAI5-F1
#
_entry.id   AF-A0A1U7IAI5-F1
#
_cell.length_a   1.000
_cell.length_b   1.000
_cell.length_c   1.000
_cell.angle_alpha   90.00
_cell.angle_beta   90.00
_cell.angle_gamma   90.00
#
_symmetry.space_group_name_H-M   'P 1'
#
loop_
_entity.id
_entity.type
_entity.pdbx_description
1 polymer ?
#
loop_
_entity_poly.entity_id
_entity_poly.type
_entity_poly.pdbx_seq_one_letter_code
_entity_poly.pdbx_strand_id
1 'polypeptide(L)' 'MSTSLSIESLPAFRRPDTFGGKGKDPLWQIEDSKITGDLEAVQDSPTHVSIRPRTTMLLEKYEAALANTQNDWEKVK' A
#
# COMPACT_ATOMS: atom_id res chain seq x y z
N MET A 1 -0.75 -3.97 -6.75
CA MET A 1 0.32 -3.30 -5.98
C MET A 1 0.42 -4.00 -4.64
N SER A 2 1.62 -4.18 -4.08
CA SER A 2 1.85 -4.90 -2.81
C SER A 2 2.15 -3.93 -1.67
N THR A 3 1.58 -4.19 -0.49
CA THR A 3 1.62 -3.34 0.71
C THR A 3 1.63 -4.20 1.98
N SER A 4 1.84 -3.58 3.15
CA SER A 4 1.78 -4.23 4.46
C SER A 4 0.66 -3.63 5.31
N LEU A 5 0.07 -4.45 6.20
CA LEU A 5 -1.02 -4.01 7.11
C LEU A 5 -0.61 -2.88 8.05
N SER A 6 0.65 -2.88 8.47
CA SER A 6 1.21 -1.87 9.35
C SER A 6 2.71 -1.70 9.10
N ILE A 7 3.28 -0.63 9.65
CA ILE A 7 4.71 -0.34 9.56
C ILE A 7 5.53 -1.43 10.28
N GLU A 8 5.02 -1.95 11.39
CA GLU A 8 5.60 -3.03 12.19
C GLU A 8 5.58 -4.38 11.47
N SER A 9 4.74 -4.52 10.44
CA SER A 9 4.67 -5.71 9.61
C SER A 9 5.77 -5.73 8.54
N LEU A 10 6.48 -4.62 8.32
CA LEU A 10 7.58 -4.54 7.37
C LEU A 10 8.83 -5.26 7.88
N PRO A 11 9.60 -5.95 7.01
CA PRO A 11 10.92 -6.47 7.35
C PRO A 11 11.83 -5.38 7.91
N ALA A 12 12.69 -5.73 8.88
CA ALA A 12 13.53 -4.75 9.59
C ALA A 12 14.40 -3.88 8.66
N PHE A 13 14.86 -4.42 7.53
CA PHE A 13 15.68 -3.67 6.55
C PHE A 13 14.87 -2.73 5.65
N ARG A 14 13.54 -2.83 5.62
CA ARG A 14 12.64 -1.89 4.91
C ARG A 14 11.93 -0.92 5.84
N ARG A 15 11.87 -1.25 7.12
CA ARG A 15 11.24 -0.42 8.14
C ARG A 15 12.17 0.74 8.54
N PRO A 16 11.66 1.98 8.67
CA PRO A 16 12.49 3.11 9.11
C PRO A 16 13.05 2.94 10.53
N ASP A 17 14.13 3.67 10.84
CA ASP A 17 14.79 3.66 12.16
C ASP A 17 13.86 4.13 13.29
N THR A 18 12.97 5.09 13.00
CA THR A 18 11.93 5.58 13.94
C THR A 18 10.97 4.47 14.41
N PHE A 19 10.87 3.37 13.67
CA PHE A 19 10.05 2.20 14.00
C PHE A 19 10.90 0.97 14.35
N GLY A 20 12.17 1.16 14.72
CA GLY A 20 13.09 0.10 15.14
C GLY A 20 13.67 -0.74 13.99
N GLY A 21 13.64 -0.22 12.75
CA GLY A 21 14.25 -0.84 11.58
C GLY A 21 15.60 -0.26 11.19
N LYS A 22 16.07 -0.60 9.99
CA LYS A 22 17.32 -0.10 9.38
C LYS A 22 17.12 0.42 7.95
N GLY A 23 15.86 0.49 7.51
CA GLY A 23 15.47 0.98 6.20
C GLY A 23 15.69 2.49 6.09
N LYS A 24 16.17 2.91 4.92
CA LYS A 24 16.42 4.33 4.59
C LYS A 24 15.44 4.88 3.55
N ASP A 25 14.68 3.99 2.92
CA ASP A 25 13.73 4.38 1.89
C ASP A 25 12.54 5.12 2.51
N PRO A 26 11.98 6.12 1.82
CA PRO A 26 10.74 6.75 2.21
C PRO A 26 9.62 5.74 2.36
N LEU A 27 8.89 5.82 3.47
CA LEU A 27 7.70 5.02 3.67
C LEU A 27 6.45 5.86 3.38
N TRP A 28 5.50 5.24 2.69
CA TRP A 28 4.19 5.82 2.38
C TRP A 28 3.11 4.92 2.99
N GLN A 29 2.06 5.55 3.50
CA GLN A 29 0.89 4.88 4.05
C GLN A 29 -0.38 5.40 3.40
N ILE A 30 -1.43 4.58 3.42
CA ILE A 30 -2.77 4.94 2.98
C ILE A 30 -3.77 4.27 3.91
N GLU A 31 -4.88 4.94 4.18
CA GLU A 31 -6.00 4.31 4.87
C GLU A 31 -6.77 3.37 3.94
N ASP A 32 -7.16 2.21 4.44
CA ASP A 32 -7.95 1.22 3.68
C ASP A 32 -9.25 1.83 3.11
N SER A 33 -9.86 2.76 3.84
CA SER A 33 -11.06 3.51 3.42
C SER A 33 -10.88 4.25 2.09
N LYS A 34 -9.64 4.57 1.70
CA LYS A 34 -9.27 5.25 0.46
C LYS A 34 -9.06 4.30 -0.72
N ILE A 35 -8.92 3.00 -0.47
CA ILE A 35 -8.85 1.96 -1.51
C ILE A 35 -10.28 1.53 -1.85
N THR A 36 -10.96 2.34 -2.66
CA THR A 36 -12.38 2.18 -2.98
C THR A 36 -12.63 2.22 -4.50
N GLY A 37 -13.88 2.06 -4.91
CA GLY A 37 -14.31 2.08 -6.31
C GLY A 37 -13.84 0.86 -7.10
N ASP A 38 -12.96 1.11 -8.08
CA ASP A 38 -12.40 0.11 -8.98
C ASP A 38 -11.30 -0.75 -8.33
N LEU A 39 -10.82 -0.36 -7.14
CA LEU A 39 -9.79 -1.06 -6.39
C LEU A 39 -10.36 -1.75 -5.14
N GLU A 40 -9.65 -2.78 -4.70
CA GLU A 40 -9.83 -3.40 -3.39
C GLU A 40 -8.47 -3.74 -2.78
N ALA A 41 -8.38 -3.62 -1.45
CA ALA A 41 -7.26 -4.10 -0.67
C ALA A 41 -7.61 -5.49 -0.12
N VAL A 42 -6.78 -6.49 -0.45
CA VAL A 42 -7.01 -7.87 -0.04
C VAL A 42 -5.81 -8.36 0.76
N GLN A 43 -6.06 -8.65 2.03
CA GLN A 43 -5.09 -9.30 2.89
C GLN A 43 -4.94 -10.77 2.48
N ASP A 44 -3.79 -11.14 1.93
CA ASP A 44 -3.49 -12.51 1.51
C ASP A 44 -2.59 -13.27 2.52
N SER A 45 -2.01 -12.56 3.50
CA SER A 45 -1.28 -13.16 4.62
C SER A 45 -1.36 -12.27 5.88
N PRO A 46 -0.86 -12.73 7.04
CA PRO A 46 -0.91 -11.95 8.29
C PRO A 46 -0.22 -10.59 8.25
N THR A 47 0.64 -10.32 7.26
CA THR A 47 1.42 -9.07 7.16
C THR A 47 1.37 -8.42 5.78
N HIS A 48 0.75 -9.08 4.80
CA HIS A 48 0.75 -8.66 3.40
C HIS A 48 -0.65 -8.39 2.88
N VAL A 49 -0.77 -7.26 2.16
CA VAL A 49 -1.99 -6.81 1.51
C VAL A 49 -1.69 -6.50 0.04
N SER A 50 -2.51 -7.06 -0.83
CA SER A 50 -2.49 -6.79 -2.26
C SER A 50 -3.61 -5.81 -2.62
N ILE A 51 -3.24 -4.62 -3.13
CA ILE A 51 -4.18 -3.73 -3.81
C ILE A 51 -4.35 -4.25 -5.24
N ARG A 52 -5.59 -4.59 -5.60
CA ARG A 52 -5.91 -5.22 -6.89
C ARG A 52 -7.21 -4.65 -7.49
N PRO A 53 -7.47 -4.89 -8.78
CA PRO A 53 -8.77 -4.56 -9.38
C PRO A 53 -9.90 -5.30 -8.67
N ARG A 54 -11.01 -4.61 -8.38
CA ARG A 54 -12.22 -5.23 -7.81
C ARG A 54 -12.99 -6.07 -8.84
N THR A 55 -12.87 -5.73 -10.11
CA THR A 55 -13.47 -6.45 -11.24
C THR A 55 -12.45 -6.58 -12.36
N THR A 56 -12.67 -7.52 -13.28
CA THR A 56 -11.85 -7.65 -14.48
C THR A 56 -11.90 -6.35 -15.28
N MET A 57 -10.73 -5.76 -15.53
CA MET A 57 -10.58 -4.53 -16.29
C MET A 57 -9.27 -4.50 -17.07
N LEU A 58 -9.15 -3.53 -17.99
CA LEU A 58 -7.91 -3.29 -18.73
C LEU A 58 -6.81 -2.80 -17.78
N LEU A 59 -5.55 -3.12 -18.12
CA LEU A 59 -4.37 -2.68 -17.36
C LEU A 59 -4.33 -1.16 -17.21
N GLU A 60 -4.57 -0.42 -18.29
CA GLU A 60 -4.58 1.05 -18.31
C GLU A 60 -5.61 1.63 -17.32
N LYS A 61 -6.80 1.00 -17.23
CA LYS A 61 -7.83 1.42 -16.28
C LYS A 61 -7.38 1.18 -14.84
N TYR A 62 -6.74 0.06 -14.58
CA TYR A 62 -6.20 -0.25 -13.26
C TYR A 62 -5.06 0.70 -12.87
N GLU A 63 -4.15 1.03 -13.79
CA GLU A 63 -3.09 2.00 -13.56
C GLU A 63 -3.65 3.41 -13.30
N ALA A 64 -4.66 3.83 -14.05
CA ALA A 64 -5.37 5.09 -13.81
C ALA A 64 -6.06 5.09 -12.43
N ALA A 65 -6.70 3.98 -12.05
CA ALA A 65 -7.31 3.85 -10.73
C ALA A 65 -6.26 3.93 -9.60
N LEU A 66 -5.09 3.30 -9.77
CA LEU A 66 -3.97 3.44 -8.83
C LEU A 66 -3.47 4.89 -8.76
N ALA A 67 -3.28 5.55 -9.91
CA ALA A 67 -2.85 6.95 -9.97
C ALA A 67 -3.84 7.89 -9.28
N ASN A 68 -5.14 7.61 -9.35
CA ASN A 68 -6.16 8.40 -8.67
C ASN A 68 -6.05 8.34 -7.13
N THR A 69 -5.45 7.29 -6.58
CA THR A 69 -5.18 7.21 -5.12
C THR A 69 -3.99 8.06 -4.68
N GLN A 70 -3.21 8.63 -5.60
CA GLN A 70 -1.92 9.28 -5.30
C GLN A 70 -2.00 10.35 -4.19
N ASN A 71 -3.07 11.13 -4.17
CA ASN A 71 -3.26 12.21 -3.18
C ASN A 71 -3.69 11.69 -1.79
N ASP A 72 -4.12 10.43 -1.69
CA ASP A 72 -4.48 9.79 -0.43
C ASP A 72 -3.27 9.11 0.25
N TRP A 73 -2.11 9.06 -0.43
CA TRP A 73 -0.88 8.53 0.16
C TRP A 73 -0.16 9.59 0.97
N GLU A 74 0.13 9.23 2.22
CA GLU A 74 0.85 10.09 3.15
C GLU A 74 2.25 9.56 3.38
N LYS A 75 3.24 10.46 3.32
CA LYS A 75 4.62 10.12 3.65
C LYS A 75 4.76 10.02 5.16
N VAL A 76 5.21 8.87 5.64
CA VAL A 76 5.55 8.68 7.06
C VAL A 76 6.82 9.48 7.36
N LYS A 77 6.74 10.39 8.33
CA LYS A 77 7.87 11.24 8.75
C LYS A 77 8.82 10.53 9.71
#